data_AF-A0AA39AJX9-F1
#
_entry.id   AF-A0AA39AJX9-F1
#
_cell.length_a   1.000
_cell.length_b   1.000
_cell.length_c   1.000
_cell.angle_alpha   90.00
_cell.angle_beta   90.00
_cell.angle_gamma   90.00
#
_symmetry.space_group_name_H-M   'P 1'
#
loop_
_entity.id
_entity.type
_entity.pdbx_description
1 polymer ?
#
loop_
_entity_poly.entity_id
_entity_poly.type
_entity_poly.pdbx_seq_one_letter_code
_entity_poly.pdbx_strand_id
1 'polypeptide(L)'
;MGRQILDASLIANEVIDSWQKRRGKGLICKLDIEKAYNSINWQFLLKVMQKMGFGQKWLDWMRSCISTAKFSVMVNGTPAGFFSSSKGLRQGDPLSPYLFIMGMEVLSVLISKAVEGGFISGCRIWRDRGQAVHISHLLFADDTIVFCEAKKEHLTHLSWILFWFEAASGLKINLDKSEIIPVGEVEDLNEMAAELGCRVGQLPAVYLGLPLGASNKAISVWDGVEEKVRRRLALWKRQYISKGGRITLIKSTMASMPLYQMSLFRLPKSMARRLEKLQRDFLWGGGNLERKAHLVKWEVVCGDKKKGGLGLRKLTCLNRALLGKWIWRFACAKEELWKKVLEVKYGQGDFGWRTRKANGAFGVGLWKEILKESDWCWENMEFKLGKGDKIRFWTDQWCGSHVLARSFPLLYALAAQRNATVGEMWDQNLGQGGWNLRFQRDFNDWELDMVGRLLDALREQRVTLEEDVVLWKEGKGGLFKVKKAYNILTSPIDVVFPISNIWVDNVPTKMVFFA
;
A
#
# COMPACT_ATOMS: atom_id res chain seq x y z
N MET A 1 -8.92 -10.33 6.52
CA MET A 1 -7.62 -9.74 6.92
C MET A 1 -6.89 -9.28 5.66
N GLY A 2 -6.66 -7.98 5.48
CA GLY A 2 -6.07 -7.43 4.25
C GLY A 2 -5.50 -6.01 4.35
N ARG A 3 -5.38 -5.46 5.57
CA ARG A 3 -4.81 -4.13 5.79
C ARG A 3 -3.28 -4.20 5.71
N GLN A 4 -2.70 -3.35 4.88
CA GLN A 4 -1.24 -3.21 4.74
C GLN A 4 -0.76 -2.01 5.56
N ILE A 5 0.46 -2.08 6.10
CA ILE A 5 1.09 -0.96 6.82
C ILE A 5 1.06 0.36 6.04
N LEU A 6 1.17 0.27 4.70
CA LEU A 6 1.16 1.42 3.81
C LEU A 6 -0.20 2.12 3.73
N ASP A 7 -1.30 1.44 4.11
CA ASP A 7 -2.65 2.01 4.06
C ASP A 7 -2.78 3.15 5.08
N ALA A 8 -2.25 2.96 6.28
CA ALA A 8 -2.22 3.99 7.32
C ALA A 8 -1.34 5.18 6.90
N SER A 9 -0.16 4.93 6.34
CA SER A 9 0.72 6.00 5.84
C SER A 9 0.10 6.77 4.68
N LEU A 10 -0.66 6.12 3.80
CA LEU A 10 -1.41 6.78 2.73
C LEU A 10 -2.50 7.69 3.33
N ILE A 11 -3.35 7.16 4.22
CA ILE A 11 -4.42 7.95 4.87
C ILE A 11 -3.83 9.15 5.60
N ALA A 12 -2.79 8.96 6.40
CA ALA A 12 -2.17 10.02 7.19
C ALA A 12 -1.64 11.16 6.31
N ASN A 13 -0.98 10.84 5.19
CA ASN A 13 -0.52 11.85 4.24
C ASN A 13 -1.67 12.54 3.50
N GLU A 14 -2.75 11.82 3.17
CA GLU A 14 -3.94 12.41 2.53
C GLU A 14 -4.72 13.33 3.48
N VAL A 15 -4.75 13.01 4.79
CA VAL A 15 -5.28 13.87 5.87
C VAL A 15 -4.49 15.18 5.95
N ILE A 16 -3.16 15.09 6.02
CA ILE A 16 -2.28 16.28 6.10
C ILE A 16 -2.44 17.18 4.88
N ASP A 17 -2.41 16.61 3.67
CA ASP A 17 -2.63 17.38 2.44
C ASP A 17 -4.01 18.05 2.46
N SER A 18 -5.05 17.41 3.01
CA SER A 18 -6.38 18.01 3.15
C SER A 18 -6.37 19.23 4.08
N TRP A 19 -5.77 19.12 5.27
CA TRP A 19 -5.65 20.25 6.21
C TRP A 19 -4.81 21.40 5.63
N GLN A 20 -3.63 21.10 5.06
CA GLN A 20 -2.75 22.11 4.45
C GLN A 20 -3.46 22.88 3.32
N LYS A 21 -4.18 22.19 2.44
CA LYS A 21 -4.90 22.83 1.32
C LYS A 21 -6.07 23.69 1.76
N ARG A 22 -6.72 23.32 2.87
CA ARG A 22 -7.85 24.06 3.44
C ARG A 22 -7.42 25.18 4.39
N ARG A 23 -6.10 25.36 4.61
CA ARG A 23 -5.56 26.21 5.68
C ARG A 23 -6.19 25.88 7.04
N GLY A 24 -6.49 24.60 7.25
CA GLY A 24 -7.02 24.11 8.51
C GLY A 24 -5.92 24.11 9.58
N LYS A 25 -6.32 24.38 10.83
CA LYS A 25 -5.45 24.30 12.01
C LYS A 25 -5.66 22.93 12.65
N GLY A 26 -4.75 22.00 12.39
CA GLY A 26 -4.82 20.62 12.86
C GLY A 26 -3.62 20.25 13.73
N LEU A 27 -3.80 19.24 14.57
CA LEU A 27 -2.75 18.62 15.37
C LEU A 27 -2.70 17.13 15.09
N ILE A 28 -1.48 16.61 15.03
CA ILE A 28 -1.19 15.19 14.97
C ILE A 28 -0.52 14.83 16.30
N CYS A 29 -1.20 14.04 17.13
CA CYS A 29 -0.63 13.48 18.33
C CYS A 29 -0.05 12.10 17.98
N LYS A 30 1.26 12.01 17.83
CA LYS A 30 1.98 10.75 17.65
C LYS A 30 2.31 10.19 19.03
N LEU A 31 1.71 9.06 19.38
CA LEU A 31 1.83 8.44 20.69
C LEU A 31 2.79 7.25 20.62
N ASP A 32 3.66 7.13 21.62
CA ASP A 32 4.57 6.00 21.81
C ASP A 32 4.15 5.22 23.06
N ILE A 33 4.06 3.90 22.98
CA ILE A 33 3.64 3.04 24.10
C ILE A 33 4.86 2.38 24.74
N GLU A 34 5.02 2.56 26.04
CA GLU A 34 6.14 1.98 26.79
C GLU A 34 6.05 0.45 26.81
N LYS A 35 7.05 -0.19 26.18
CA LYS A 35 7.25 -1.65 26.21
C LYS A 35 5.94 -2.40 25.91
N ALA A 36 5.25 -2.00 24.83
CA ALA A 36 3.88 -2.36 24.50
C ALA A 36 3.49 -3.83 24.76
N TYR A 37 4.29 -4.80 24.32
CA TYR A 37 4.01 -6.22 24.58
C TYR A 37 4.17 -6.58 26.06
N ASN A 38 5.12 -6.00 26.79
CA ASN A 38 5.53 -6.47 28.11
C ASN A 38 4.64 -5.95 29.24
N SER A 39 3.80 -4.95 28.99
CA SER A 39 3.07 -4.20 30.01
C SER A 39 1.58 -4.50 30.09
N ILE A 40 0.97 -5.10 29.06
CA ILE A 40 -0.48 -5.32 29.00
C ILE A 40 -1.00 -6.21 30.15
N ASN A 41 -2.06 -5.76 30.81
CA ASN A 41 -2.71 -6.47 31.90
C ASN A 41 -3.58 -7.63 31.37
N TRP A 42 -3.35 -8.84 31.90
CA TRP A 42 -4.07 -10.04 31.45
C TRP A 42 -5.54 -10.03 31.80
N GLN A 43 -5.93 -9.52 32.97
CA GLN A 43 -7.32 -9.47 33.38
C GLN A 43 -8.12 -8.50 32.52
N PHE A 44 -7.52 -7.35 32.18
CA PHE A 44 -8.06 -6.42 31.18
C PHE A 44 -8.28 -7.13 29.84
N LEU A 45 -7.24 -7.77 29.30
CA LEU A 45 -7.31 -8.45 28.01
C LEU A 45 -8.41 -9.53 27.98
N LEU A 46 -8.50 -10.37 29.02
CA LEU A 46 -9.53 -11.41 29.13
C LEU A 46 -10.94 -10.80 29.21
N LYS A 47 -11.12 -9.67 29.91
CA LYS A 47 -12.40 -8.94 29.94
C LYS A 47 -12.76 -8.39 28.56
N VAL A 48 -11.79 -7.86 27.80
CA VAL A 48 -12.00 -7.39 26.43
C VAL A 48 -12.45 -8.54 25.54
N MET A 49 -11.77 -9.68 25.58
CA MET A 49 -12.16 -10.87 24.83
C MET A 49 -13.56 -11.34 25.23
N GLN A 50 -13.89 -11.37 26.52
CA GLN A 50 -15.24 -11.72 26.98
C GLN A 50 -16.30 -10.77 26.38
N LYS A 51 -16.03 -9.46 26.36
CA LYS A 51 -16.93 -8.45 25.76
C LYS A 51 -17.04 -8.56 24.24
N MET A 52 -16.01 -9.05 23.56
CA MET A 52 -16.05 -9.38 22.13
C MET A 52 -16.82 -10.67 21.82
N GLY A 53 -17.34 -11.37 22.84
CA GLY A 53 -18.18 -12.56 22.68
C GLY A 53 -17.41 -13.89 22.66
N PHE A 54 -16.13 -13.91 23.06
CA PHE A 54 -15.39 -15.15 23.19
C PHE A 54 -15.92 -15.98 24.38
N GLY A 55 -16.25 -17.25 24.12
CA GLY A 55 -16.78 -18.16 25.14
C GLY A 55 -15.74 -18.57 26.19
N GLN A 56 -16.20 -19.06 27.34
CA GLN A 56 -15.35 -19.37 28.50
C GLN A 56 -14.17 -20.30 28.18
N LYS A 57 -14.43 -21.36 27.39
CA LYS A 57 -13.39 -22.31 26.95
C LYS A 57 -12.21 -21.62 26.24
N TRP A 58 -12.50 -20.64 25.38
CA TRP A 58 -11.47 -19.87 24.69
C TRP A 58 -10.70 -18.95 25.64
N LEU A 59 -11.40 -18.33 26.59
CA LEU A 59 -10.77 -17.48 27.61
C LEU A 59 -9.82 -18.29 28.49
N ASP A 60 -10.21 -19.51 28.88
CA ASP A 60 -9.37 -20.40 29.68
C ASP A 60 -8.11 -20.84 28.93
N TRP A 61 -8.23 -21.16 27.64
CA TRP A 61 -7.09 -21.46 26.77
C TRP A 61 -6.14 -20.28 26.66
N MET A 62 -6.65 -19.08 26.37
CA MET A 62 -5.83 -17.87 26.25
C MET A 62 -5.15 -17.54 27.58
N ARG A 63 -5.87 -17.65 28.70
CA ARG A 63 -5.32 -17.47 30.04
C ARG A 63 -4.17 -18.45 30.29
N SER A 64 -4.34 -19.71 29.94
CA SER A 64 -3.27 -20.71 30.06
C SER A 64 -2.06 -20.35 29.20
N CYS A 65 -2.27 -19.94 27.95
CA CYS A 65 -1.18 -19.57 27.03
C CYS A 65 -0.35 -18.39 27.55
N ILE A 66 -0.99 -17.36 28.11
CA ILE A 66 -0.27 -16.15 28.57
C ILE A 66 0.34 -16.29 29.96
N SER A 67 -0.28 -17.07 30.86
CA SER A 67 0.13 -17.15 32.28
C SER A 67 1.14 -18.23 32.62
N THR A 68 1.29 -19.25 31.78
CA THR A 68 2.18 -20.39 32.04
C THR A 68 3.64 -20.13 31.64
N ALA A 69 3.91 -19.04 30.93
CA ALA A 69 5.25 -18.70 30.48
C ALA A 69 6.17 -18.34 31.67
N LYS A 70 7.35 -18.96 31.69
CA LYS A 70 8.44 -18.67 32.63
C LYS A 70 9.61 -18.01 31.90
N PHE A 71 10.26 -17.09 32.58
CA PHE A 71 11.42 -16.34 32.09
C PHE A 71 12.65 -16.71 32.90
N SER A 72 13.82 -16.62 32.29
CA SER A 72 15.11 -16.83 32.93
C SER A 72 16.03 -15.66 32.58
N VAL A 73 16.91 -15.27 33.52
CA VAL A 73 17.90 -14.21 33.28
C VAL A 73 19.19 -14.85 32.80
N MET A 74 19.74 -14.37 31.69
CA MET A 74 21.03 -14.84 31.21
C MET A 74 22.15 -14.17 32.02
N VAL A 75 22.85 -14.93 32.86
CA VAL A 75 24.03 -14.48 33.60
C VAL A 75 25.25 -15.15 32.96
N ASN A 76 26.16 -14.35 32.38
CA ASN A 76 27.35 -14.83 31.66
C ASN A 76 27.03 -15.89 30.58
N GLY A 77 25.92 -15.71 29.85
CA GLY A 77 25.53 -16.63 28.79
C GLY A 77 24.87 -17.93 29.27
N THR A 78 24.67 -18.11 30.58
CA THR A 78 23.94 -19.25 31.15
C THR A 78 22.61 -18.78 31.75
N PRO A 79 21.48 -19.45 31.46
CA PRO A 79 20.20 -19.13 32.09
C PRO A 79 20.27 -19.41 33.60
N ALA A 80 19.97 -18.40 34.40
CA ALA A 80 19.98 -18.47 35.86
C ALA A 80 18.57 -18.23 36.42
N GLY A 81 18.03 -19.26 37.08
CA GLY A 81 16.72 -19.23 37.73
C GLY A 81 15.54 -19.14 36.77
N PHE A 82 14.33 -19.33 37.31
CA PHE A 82 13.09 -19.09 36.59
C PHE A 82 12.16 -18.21 37.42
N PHE A 83 11.52 -17.25 36.76
CA PHE A 83 10.46 -16.45 37.36
C PHE A 83 9.25 -16.40 36.41
N SER A 84 8.06 -16.28 36.98
CA SER A 84 6.82 -16.15 36.20
C SER A 84 6.53 -14.67 35.95
N SER A 85 5.85 -14.36 34.84
CA SER A 85 5.25 -13.04 34.66
C SER A 85 3.85 -12.98 35.24
N SER A 86 3.37 -11.78 35.54
CA SER A 86 1.98 -11.50 35.93
C SER A 86 1.25 -10.62 34.92
N LYS A 87 1.95 -10.16 33.87
CA LYS A 87 1.45 -9.31 32.80
C LYS A 87 2.29 -9.46 31.52
N GLY A 88 1.85 -8.85 30.44
CA GLY A 88 2.58 -8.82 29.18
C GLY A 88 2.36 -10.06 28.30
N LEU A 89 2.71 -9.92 27.03
CA LEU A 89 2.58 -10.90 25.97
C LEU A 89 3.98 -11.26 25.47
N ARG A 90 4.15 -12.50 25.02
CA ARG A 90 5.46 -13.02 24.64
C ARG A 90 5.85 -12.51 23.26
N GLN A 91 6.98 -11.83 23.15
CA GLN A 91 7.53 -11.47 21.85
C GLN A 91 7.98 -12.73 21.09
N GLY A 92 7.63 -12.82 19.81
CA GLY A 92 7.88 -13.98 18.97
C GLY A 92 6.84 -15.10 19.05
N ASP A 93 5.86 -15.00 19.95
CA ASP A 93 4.70 -15.89 19.96
C ASP A 93 3.68 -15.46 18.88
N PRO A 94 3.23 -16.38 17.99
CA PRO A 94 2.24 -16.08 16.96
C PRO A 94 0.91 -15.51 17.46
N LEU A 95 0.48 -15.82 18.70
CA LEU A 95 -0.79 -15.33 19.25
C LEU A 95 -0.71 -13.90 19.78
N SER A 96 0.44 -13.55 20.34
CA SER A 96 0.67 -12.28 21.02
C SER A 96 0.32 -11.03 20.19
N PRO A 97 0.62 -10.93 18.88
CA PRO A 97 0.16 -9.79 18.06
C PRO A 97 -1.36 -9.62 18.00
N TYR A 98 -2.12 -10.70 17.90
CA TYR A 98 -3.58 -10.63 17.83
C TYR A 98 -4.19 -10.22 19.17
N LEU A 99 -3.67 -10.78 20.26
CA LEU A 99 -4.02 -10.39 21.63
C LEU A 99 -3.73 -8.91 21.90
N PHE A 100 -2.57 -8.43 21.45
CA PHE A 100 -2.21 -7.02 21.58
C PHE A 100 -3.18 -6.11 20.81
N ILE A 101 -3.52 -6.45 19.56
CA ILE A 101 -4.49 -5.69 18.75
C ILE A 101 -5.85 -5.63 19.44
N MET A 102 -6.33 -6.73 20.05
CA MET A 102 -7.59 -6.73 20.80
C MET A 102 -7.54 -5.76 21.99
N GLY A 103 -6.42 -5.68 22.70
CA GLY A 103 -6.23 -4.68 23.76
C GLY A 103 -6.25 -3.24 23.23
N MET A 104 -5.54 -2.99 22.13
CA MET A 104 -5.49 -1.68 21.47
C MET A 104 -6.83 -1.23 20.87
N GLU A 105 -7.71 -2.17 20.50
CA GLU A 105 -9.05 -1.85 20.02
C GLU A 105 -9.84 -1.02 21.04
N VAL A 106 -9.61 -1.24 22.34
CA VAL A 106 -10.27 -0.44 23.39
C VAL A 106 -9.88 1.04 23.30
N LEU A 107 -8.60 1.34 23.04
CA LEU A 107 -8.18 2.73 22.84
C LEU A 107 -8.87 3.35 21.61
N SER A 108 -8.95 2.61 20.51
CA SER A 108 -9.65 3.04 19.30
C SER A 108 -11.15 3.31 19.57
N VAL A 109 -11.81 2.43 20.34
CA VAL A 109 -13.22 2.60 20.74
C VAL A 109 -13.40 3.81 21.66
N LEU A 110 -12.52 4.03 22.64
CA LEU A 110 -12.59 5.18 23.54
C LEU A 110 -12.46 6.50 22.77
N ILE A 111 -11.50 6.59 21.84
CA ILE A 111 -11.34 7.77 20.98
C ILE A 111 -12.57 7.93 20.08
N SER A 112 -13.10 6.84 19.51
CA SER A 112 -14.31 6.90 18.67
C SER A 112 -15.52 7.42 19.44
N LYS A 113 -15.72 6.96 20.68
CA LYS A 113 -16.79 7.44 21.58
C LYS A 113 -16.63 8.92 21.93
N ALA A 114 -15.40 9.37 22.16
CA ALA A 114 -15.13 10.79 22.39
C ALA A 114 -15.43 11.65 21.15
N VAL A 115 -15.19 11.12 19.94
CA VAL A 115 -15.55 11.79 18.69
C VAL A 115 -17.06 11.82 18.47
N GLU A 116 -17.76 10.70 18.72
CA GLU A 116 -19.22 10.62 18.66
C GLU A 116 -19.89 11.61 19.63
N GLY A 117 -19.31 11.78 20.83
CA GLY A 117 -19.77 12.75 21.83
C GLY A 117 -19.33 14.20 21.58
N GLY A 118 -18.56 14.48 20.53
CA GLY A 118 -18.08 15.83 20.21
C GLY A 118 -16.91 16.35 21.07
N PHE A 119 -16.36 15.53 21.97
CA PHE A 119 -15.24 15.89 22.85
C PHE A 119 -13.91 15.99 22.10
N ILE A 120 -13.75 15.24 21.02
CA ILE A 120 -12.60 15.30 20.10
C ILE A 120 -13.11 15.46 18.67
N SER A 121 -12.60 16.45 17.94
CA SER A 121 -12.90 16.59 16.51
C SER A 121 -11.70 16.16 15.67
N GLY A 122 -11.85 15.06 14.92
CA GLY A 122 -10.81 14.60 13.98
C GLY A 122 -10.75 15.41 12.68
N CYS A 123 -9.92 14.97 11.73
CA CYS A 123 -9.90 15.56 10.41
C CYS A 123 -11.14 15.15 9.61
N ARG A 124 -12.00 16.13 9.29
CA ARG A 124 -13.07 15.95 8.31
C ARG A 124 -12.50 16.06 6.89
N ILE A 125 -12.67 15.04 6.06
CA ILE A 125 -12.31 15.04 4.64
C ILE A 125 -13.60 15.05 3.82
N TRP A 126 -13.70 15.99 2.88
CA TRP A 126 -14.79 16.10 1.91
C TRP A 126 -14.28 16.75 0.63
N ARG A 127 -15.09 16.75 -0.43
CA ARG A 127 -14.81 17.49 -1.67
C ARG A 127 -15.91 18.51 -1.96
N ASP A 128 -17.16 18.03 -2.04
CA ASP A 128 -18.36 18.82 -2.35
C ASP A 128 -19.44 18.61 -1.26
N ARG A 129 -20.73 18.85 -1.55
CA ARG A 129 -21.88 18.55 -0.65
C ARG A 129 -22.12 17.06 -0.38
N GLY A 130 -21.18 16.20 -0.78
CA GLY A 130 -21.27 14.75 -0.61
C GLY A 130 -20.94 14.29 0.81
N GLN A 131 -20.94 12.98 1.01
CA GLN A 131 -20.61 12.35 2.28
C GLN A 131 -19.17 12.66 2.69
N ALA A 132 -18.99 13.11 3.94
CA ALA A 132 -17.68 13.37 4.52
C ALA A 132 -17.16 12.13 5.26
N VAL A 133 -15.84 11.96 5.29
CA VAL A 133 -15.17 10.94 6.12
C VAL A 133 -14.42 11.66 7.24
N HIS A 134 -14.66 11.23 8.47
CA HIS A 134 -13.96 11.72 9.65
C HIS A 134 -12.83 10.76 10.01
N ILE A 135 -11.60 11.27 10.04
CA ILE A 135 -10.42 10.52 10.45
C ILE A 135 -9.92 11.10 11.76
N SER A 136 -10.10 10.35 12.85
CA SER A 136 -9.68 10.75 14.19
C SER A 136 -8.40 10.05 14.65
N HIS A 137 -8.15 8.81 14.22
CA HIS A 137 -6.95 8.08 14.62
C HIS A 137 -6.57 6.96 13.65
N LEU A 138 -5.30 6.56 13.69
CA LEU A 138 -4.75 5.41 12.97
C LEU A 138 -3.84 4.64 13.93
N LEU A 139 -4.13 3.36 14.12
CA LEU A 139 -3.34 2.46 14.95
C LEU A 139 -2.70 1.38 14.08
N PHE A 140 -1.40 1.16 14.25
CA PHE A 140 -0.69 0.02 13.69
C PHE A 140 0.20 -0.60 14.76
N ALA A 141 -0.27 -1.67 15.38
CA ALA A 141 0.31 -2.18 16.62
C ALA A 141 0.42 -1.04 17.66
N ASP A 142 1.63 -0.72 18.12
CA ASP A 142 1.93 0.33 19.10
C ASP A 142 2.08 1.72 18.47
N ASP A 143 2.39 1.82 17.17
CA ASP A 143 2.46 3.08 16.43
C ASP A 143 1.06 3.70 16.30
N THR A 144 0.75 4.65 17.18
CA THR A 144 -0.57 5.31 17.26
C THR A 144 -0.47 6.77 16.86
N ILE A 145 -1.32 7.20 15.93
CA ILE A 145 -1.51 8.61 15.60
C ILE A 145 -2.96 9.01 15.83
N VAL A 146 -3.17 10.11 16.54
CA VAL A 146 -4.47 10.76 16.70
C VAL A 146 -4.46 12.09 15.97
N PHE A 147 -5.50 12.36 15.18
CA PHE A 147 -5.75 13.62 14.50
C PHE A 147 -6.82 14.38 15.27
N CYS A 148 -6.53 15.63 15.63
CA CYS A 148 -7.50 16.53 16.24
C CYS A 148 -7.43 17.93 15.64
N GLU A 149 -8.53 18.68 15.68
CA GLU A 149 -8.49 20.13 15.47
C GLU A 149 -7.64 20.78 16.56
N ALA A 150 -6.95 21.88 16.22
CA ALA A 150 -6.08 22.59 17.15
C ALA A 150 -6.86 23.37 18.22
N LYS A 151 -7.38 22.65 19.22
CA LYS A 151 -8.06 23.19 20.39
C LYS A 151 -7.54 22.52 21.65
N LYS A 152 -7.21 23.32 22.67
CA LYS A 152 -6.71 22.85 23.97
C LYS A 152 -7.68 21.84 24.61
N GLU A 153 -8.98 22.13 24.59
CA GLU A 153 -10.02 21.24 25.13
C GLU A 153 -9.95 19.82 24.54
N HIS A 154 -9.70 19.68 23.23
CA HIS A 154 -9.60 18.35 22.61
C HIS A 154 -8.39 17.56 23.14
N LEU A 155 -7.30 18.24 23.50
CA LEU A 155 -6.12 17.62 24.09
C LEU A 155 -6.35 17.23 25.55
N THR A 156 -7.10 18.04 26.31
CA THR A 156 -7.55 17.67 27.66
C THR A 156 -8.39 16.40 27.63
N HIS A 157 -9.35 16.29 26.71
CA HIS A 157 -10.14 15.06 26.58
C HIS A 157 -9.28 13.86 26.16
N LEU A 158 -8.31 14.07 25.26
CA LEU A 158 -7.38 13.03 24.87
C LEU A 158 -6.50 12.58 26.04
N SER A 159 -5.98 13.50 26.86
CA SER A 159 -5.16 13.14 28.02
C SER A 159 -5.94 12.30 29.03
N TRP A 160 -7.21 12.63 29.29
CA TRP A 160 -8.10 11.80 30.11
C TRP A 160 -8.32 10.40 29.53
N ILE A 161 -8.56 10.29 28.22
CA ILE A 161 -8.72 8.99 27.55
C ILE A 161 -7.46 8.14 27.71
N LEU A 162 -6.28 8.72 27.50
CA LEU A 162 -5.00 8.02 27.63
C LEU A 162 -4.76 7.59 29.08
N PHE A 163 -5.06 8.45 30.05
CA PHE A 163 -4.96 8.13 31.47
C PHE A 163 -5.86 6.94 31.87
N TRP A 164 -7.14 6.97 31.48
CA TRP A 164 -8.06 5.87 31.77
C TRP A 164 -7.67 4.58 31.06
N PHE A 165 -7.19 4.67 29.81
CA PHE A 165 -6.69 3.53 29.07
C PHE A 165 -5.45 2.93 29.72
N GLU A 166 -4.48 3.74 30.15
CA GLU A 166 -3.30 3.30 30.87
C GLU A 166 -3.68 2.59 32.18
N ALA A 167 -4.56 3.20 32.98
CA ALA A 167 -5.03 2.63 34.23
C ALA A 167 -5.74 1.27 34.04
N ALA A 168 -6.55 1.14 33.00
CA ALA A 168 -7.29 -0.09 32.71
C ALA A 168 -6.41 -1.19 32.10
N SER A 169 -5.59 -0.83 31.11
CA SER A 169 -4.85 -1.79 30.28
C SER A 169 -3.46 -2.11 30.82
N GLY A 170 -2.88 -1.25 31.66
CA GLY A 170 -1.48 -1.28 32.05
C GLY A 170 -0.51 -0.84 30.95
N LEU A 171 -1.00 -0.44 29.77
CA LEU A 171 -0.19 0.09 28.68
C LEU A 171 0.07 1.58 28.91
N LYS A 172 1.27 1.87 29.43
CA LYS A 172 1.70 3.23 29.71
C LYS A 172 2.12 3.97 28.44
N ILE A 173 1.69 5.22 28.30
CA ILE A 173 2.12 6.09 27.21
C ILE A 173 3.47 6.72 27.58
N ASN A 174 4.44 6.62 26.67
CA ASN A 174 5.72 7.29 26.79
C ASN A 174 5.57 8.75 26.34
N LEU A 175 5.20 9.63 27.27
CA LEU A 175 5.00 11.04 26.95
C LEU A 175 6.28 11.74 26.48
N ASP A 176 7.44 11.28 26.94
CA ASP A 176 8.74 11.77 26.47
C ASP A 176 8.98 11.45 24.99
N LYS A 177 8.55 10.30 24.48
CA LYS A 177 8.70 9.93 23.07
C LYS A 177 7.50 10.30 22.22
N SER A 178 6.40 10.71 22.85
CA SER A 178 5.21 11.18 22.17
C SER A 178 5.39 12.64 21.73
N GLU A 179 4.77 12.98 20.61
CA GLU A 179 4.92 14.29 19.99
C GLU A 179 3.57 14.83 19.53
N ILE A 180 3.32 16.13 19.77
CA ILE A 180 2.29 16.90 19.07
C ILE A 180 2.94 17.62 17.90
N ILE A 181 2.44 17.37 16.70
CA ILE A 181 2.95 17.95 15.46
C ILE A 181 1.84 18.84 14.85
N PRO A 182 2.08 20.15 14.65
CA PRO A 182 1.10 21.04 14.07
C PRO A 182 0.97 20.84 12.55
N VAL A 183 -0.23 21.04 12.03
CA VAL A 183 -0.54 21.11 10.61
C VAL A 183 -1.26 22.42 10.32
N GLY A 184 -0.62 23.28 9.53
CA GLY A 184 -1.08 24.65 9.32
C GLY A 184 -0.55 25.60 10.40
N GLU A 185 -1.13 26.80 10.47
CA GLU A 185 -0.74 27.84 11.43
C GLU A 185 -1.48 27.61 12.76
N VAL A 186 -0.81 26.95 13.71
CA VAL A 186 -1.35 26.66 15.05
C VAL A 186 -0.66 27.56 16.08
N GLU A 187 -1.47 28.32 16.81
CA GLU A 187 -1.04 29.16 17.93
C GLU A 187 -0.96 28.33 19.22
N ASP A 188 -0.24 28.83 20.24
CA ASP A 188 -0.14 28.24 21.58
C ASP A 188 0.30 26.76 21.64
N LEU A 189 1.11 26.34 20.66
CA LEU A 189 1.55 24.96 20.50
C LEU A 189 2.28 24.39 21.74
N ASN A 190 3.05 25.22 22.44
CA ASN A 190 3.75 24.79 23.67
C ASN A 190 2.76 24.54 24.83
N GLU A 191 1.72 25.35 24.95
CA GLU A 191 0.67 25.14 25.96
C GLU A 191 -0.14 23.89 25.65
N MET A 192 -0.48 23.69 24.38
CA MET A 192 -1.12 22.48 23.89
C MET A 192 -0.26 21.22 24.13
N ALA A 193 1.05 21.32 23.91
CA ALA A 193 1.99 20.24 24.20
C ALA A 193 2.07 19.92 25.69
N ALA A 194 2.07 20.94 26.56
CA ALA A 194 2.05 20.81 28.01
C ALA A 194 0.75 20.16 28.53
N GLU A 195 -0.39 20.45 27.93
CA GLU A 195 -1.70 19.86 28.29
C GLU A 195 -1.70 18.33 28.12
N LEU A 196 -1.08 17.83 27.04
CA LEU A 196 -0.91 16.38 26.83
C LEU A 196 0.32 15.83 27.57
N GLY A 197 1.25 16.69 27.97
CA GLY A 197 2.52 16.36 28.62
C GLY A 197 3.59 15.84 27.66
N CYS A 198 3.52 16.15 26.36
CA CYS A 198 4.41 15.59 25.33
C CYS A 198 5.28 16.64 24.63
N ARG A 199 6.16 16.21 23.73
CA ARG A 199 7.07 17.12 23.00
C ARG A 199 6.38 17.80 21.82
N VAL A 200 6.89 18.97 21.43
CA VAL A 200 6.52 19.61 20.16
C VAL A 200 7.37 19.02 19.03
N GLY A 201 6.71 18.39 18.07
CA GLY A 201 7.33 17.91 16.83
C GLY A 201 7.04 18.83 15.64
N GLN A 202 7.59 18.51 14.47
CA GLN A 202 7.40 19.29 13.23
C GLN A 202 7.28 18.38 12.01
N LEU A 203 6.58 18.86 10.98
CA LEU A 203 6.58 18.23 9.66
C LEU A 203 7.80 18.70 8.84
N PRO A 204 8.42 17.83 8.01
CA PRO A 204 8.07 16.43 7.81
C PRO A 204 8.54 15.53 8.96
N ALA A 205 7.66 14.62 9.41
CA ALA A 205 7.95 13.65 10.47
C ALA A 205 8.09 12.22 9.91
N VAL A 206 8.45 11.24 10.76
CA VAL A 206 8.48 9.82 10.37
C VAL A 206 7.36 9.06 11.06
N TYR A 207 6.56 8.33 10.28
CA TYR A 207 5.51 7.43 10.75
C TYR A 207 5.58 6.11 9.99
N LEU A 208 5.63 4.99 10.73
CA LEU A 208 5.80 3.63 10.16
C LEU A 208 7.03 3.50 9.26
N GLY A 209 8.08 4.29 9.51
CA GLY A 209 9.28 4.32 8.67
C GLY A 209 9.12 5.06 7.33
N LEU A 210 8.00 5.74 7.12
CA LEU A 210 7.73 6.60 5.96
C LEU A 210 7.64 8.07 6.36
N PRO A 211 8.00 9.00 5.46
CA PRO A 211 7.86 10.43 5.69
C PRO A 211 6.37 10.81 5.72
N LEU A 212 6.05 11.71 6.65
CA LEU A 212 4.72 12.23 6.89
C LEU A 212 4.72 13.73 6.60
N GLY A 213 3.78 14.20 5.76
CA GLY A 213 3.63 15.62 5.44
C GLY A 213 4.75 16.23 4.60
N ALA A 214 5.67 15.40 4.09
CA ALA A 214 6.70 15.84 3.18
C ALA A 214 6.13 16.12 1.78
N SER A 215 6.69 17.10 1.08
CA SER A 215 6.37 17.30 -0.33
C SER A 215 6.68 16.03 -1.13
N ASN A 216 5.68 15.48 -1.81
CA ASN A 216 5.80 14.25 -2.60
C ASN A 216 6.83 14.33 -3.75
N LYS A 217 7.28 15.53 -4.11
CA LYS A 217 8.32 15.78 -5.12
C LYS A 217 9.70 16.06 -4.52
N ALA A 218 9.81 16.26 -3.21
CA ALA A 218 11.07 16.61 -2.57
C ALA A 218 12.09 15.48 -2.68
N ILE A 219 13.31 15.83 -3.10
CA ILE A 219 14.42 14.88 -3.17
C ILE A 219 14.91 14.53 -1.77
N SER A 220 14.84 15.47 -0.81
CA SER A 220 15.31 15.30 0.56
C SER A 220 14.65 14.14 1.30
N VAL A 221 13.41 13.82 0.92
CA VAL A 221 12.66 12.66 1.41
C VAL A 221 13.40 11.34 1.17
N TRP A 222 14.28 11.28 0.18
CA TRP A 222 15.03 10.09 -0.19
C TRP A 222 16.46 10.06 0.36
N ASP A 223 16.93 11.14 1.00
CA ASP A 223 18.31 11.23 1.49
C ASP A 223 18.61 10.14 2.52
N GLY A 224 17.66 9.82 3.41
CA GLY A 224 17.80 8.72 4.37
C GLY A 224 17.92 7.33 3.72
N VAL A 225 17.28 7.13 2.56
CA VAL A 225 17.39 5.89 1.78
C VAL A 225 18.75 5.82 1.11
N GLU A 226 19.19 6.91 0.49
CA GLU A 226 20.52 6.99 -0.13
C GLU A 226 21.63 6.76 0.89
N GLU A 227 21.52 7.37 2.07
CA GLU A 227 22.49 7.24 3.15
C GLU A 227 22.57 5.79 3.66
N LYS A 228 21.43 5.10 3.81
CA LYS A 228 21.40 3.66 4.14
C LYS A 228 22.13 2.83 3.08
N VAL A 229 21.93 3.14 1.80
CA VAL A 229 22.63 2.46 0.69
C VAL A 229 24.13 2.72 0.77
N ARG A 230 24.56 3.96 1.00
CA ARG A 230 25.97 4.35 1.14
C ARG A 230 26.64 3.65 2.32
N ARG A 231 26.01 3.66 3.50
CA ARG A 231 26.50 2.96 4.69
C ARG A 231 26.68 1.47 4.44
N ARG A 232 25.70 0.81 3.79
CA ARG A 232 25.84 -0.62 3.46
C ARG A 232 26.98 -0.88 2.49
N LEU A 233 27.13 -0.03 1.47
CA LEU A 233 28.23 -0.13 0.51
C LEU A 233 29.60 0.05 1.17
N ALA A 234 29.72 0.95 2.16
CA ALA A 234 30.96 1.18 2.88
C ALA A 234 31.40 -0.05 3.69
N LEU A 235 30.46 -0.84 4.21
CA LEU A 235 30.76 -2.09 4.93
C LEU A 235 31.28 -3.20 4.01
N TRP A 236 31.01 -3.12 2.70
CA TRP A 236 31.42 -4.14 1.75
C TRP A 236 32.77 -3.81 1.15
N LYS A 237 33.80 -4.54 1.60
CA LYS A 237 35.14 -4.47 1.02
C LYS A 237 35.10 -4.97 -0.42
N ARG A 238 34.96 -4.05 -1.37
CA ARG A 238 34.80 -4.31 -2.82
C ARG A 238 35.86 -5.28 -3.37
N GLN A 239 37.08 -5.20 -2.84
CA GLN A 239 38.22 -6.00 -3.26
C GLN A 239 38.07 -7.52 -3.03
N TYR A 240 37.22 -7.95 -2.09
CA TYR A 240 37.05 -9.37 -1.75
C TYR A 240 35.76 -10.00 -2.31
N ILE A 241 35.01 -9.26 -3.14
CA ILE A 241 33.70 -9.73 -3.65
C ILE A 241 33.77 -9.86 -5.16
N SER A 242 33.52 -11.08 -5.66
CA SER A 242 33.42 -11.36 -7.08
C SER A 242 32.29 -10.55 -7.75
N LYS A 243 32.37 -10.34 -9.07
CA LYS A 243 31.30 -9.65 -9.83
C LYS A 243 29.94 -10.32 -9.62
N GLY A 244 29.89 -11.66 -9.60
CA GLY A 244 28.69 -12.43 -9.29
C GLY A 244 28.16 -12.15 -7.87
N GLY A 245 29.03 -12.14 -6.86
CA GLY A 245 28.67 -11.79 -5.49
C GLY A 245 28.11 -10.37 -5.38
N ARG A 246 28.71 -9.40 -6.07
CA ARG A 246 28.23 -8.00 -6.12
C ARG A 246 26.84 -7.90 -6.74
N ILE A 247 26.57 -8.62 -7.83
CA ILE A 247 25.23 -8.69 -8.45
C ILE A 247 24.21 -9.23 -7.45
N THR A 248 24.55 -10.31 -6.74
CA THR A 248 23.68 -10.91 -5.72
C THR A 248 23.38 -9.91 -4.60
N LEU A 249 24.38 -9.20 -4.08
CA LEU A 249 24.21 -8.18 -3.05
C LEU A 249 23.37 -6.98 -3.52
N ILE A 250 23.55 -6.53 -4.76
CA ILE A 250 22.70 -5.49 -5.35
C ILE A 250 21.24 -5.96 -5.36
N LYS A 251 20.99 -7.20 -5.83
CA LYS A 251 19.63 -7.74 -5.94
C LYS A 251 18.95 -7.99 -4.59
N SER A 252 19.65 -8.57 -3.63
CA SER A 252 19.05 -8.99 -2.35
C SER A 252 18.95 -7.83 -1.36
N THR A 253 19.93 -6.92 -1.36
CA THR A 253 20.12 -5.96 -0.28
C THR A 253 19.94 -4.52 -0.76
N MET A 254 20.62 -4.09 -1.83
CA MET A 254 20.51 -2.68 -2.25
C MET A 254 19.15 -2.37 -2.88
N ALA A 255 18.60 -3.29 -3.67
CA ALA A 255 17.30 -3.10 -4.32
C ALA A 255 16.12 -3.15 -3.34
N SER A 256 16.28 -3.79 -2.18
CA SER A 256 15.23 -3.88 -1.15
C SER A 256 15.17 -2.66 -0.24
N MET A 257 16.27 -1.94 -0.02
CA MET A 257 16.32 -0.72 0.80
C MET A 257 15.33 0.38 0.38
N PRO A 258 15.27 0.80 -0.90
CA PRO A 258 14.30 1.81 -1.33
C PRO A 258 12.88 1.24 -1.49
N LEU A 259 12.70 -0.08 -1.44
CA LEU A 259 11.46 -0.74 -1.86
C LEU A 259 10.24 -0.29 -1.04
N TYR A 260 10.43 -0.17 0.26
CA TYR A 260 9.36 0.23 1.18
C TYR A 260 8.83 1.64 0.85
N GLN A 261 9.75 2.61 0.68
CA GLN A 261 9.39 3.98 0.31
C GLN A 261 8.88 4.09 -1.14
N MET A 262 9.48 3.35 -2.09
CA MET A 262 8.99 3.25 -3.47
C MET A 262 7.61 2.61 -3.60
N SER A 263 7.13 1.93 -2.56
CA SER A 263 5.79 1.33 -2.57
C SER A 263 4.68 2.37 -2.38
N LEU A 264 5.01 3.59 -1.98
CA LEU A 264 4.04 4.67 -1.76
C LEU A 264 4.45 6.00 -2.42
N PHE A 265 5.75 6.31 -2.47
CA PHE A 265 6.27 7.56 -3.01
C PHE A 265 6.81 7.37 -4.43
N ARG A 266 6.59 8.39 -5.27
CA ARG A 266 7.18 8.45 -6.59
C ARG A 266 8.67 8.80 -6.49
N LEU A 267 9.52 7.97 -7.08
CA LEU A 267 10.95 8.15 -7.09
C LEU A 267 11.34 9.22 -8.12
N PRO A 268 11.95 10.36 -7.71
CA PRO A 268 12.43 11.35 -8.65
C PRO A 268 13.50 10.76 -9.58
N LYS A 269 13.45 11.11 -10.87
CA LYS A 269 14.42 10.59 -11.87
C LYS A 269 15.87 10.89 -11.48
N SER A 270 16.14 12.04 -10.87
CA SER A 270 17.47 12.42 -10.36
C SER A 270 17.95 11.48 -9.24
N MET A 271 17.08 11.17 -8.28
CA MET A 271 17.38 10.24 -7.19
C MET A 271 17.56 8.80 -7.71
N ALA A 272 16.73 8.35 -8.66
CA ALA A 272 16.91 7.07 -9.32
C ALA A 272 18.31 6.96 -9.95
N ARG A 273 18.76 8.00 -10.68
CA ARG A 273 20.11 8.05 -11.26
C ARG A 273 21.20 8.02 -10.19
N ARG A 274 21.03 8.71 -9.05
CA ARG A 274 21.99 8.68 -7.93
C ARG A 274 22.14 7.26 -7.36
N LEU A 275 21.02 6.59 -7.08
CA LEU A 275 21.03 5.21 -6.57
C LEU A 275 21.57 4.20 -7.58
N GLU A 276 21.18 4.31 -8.86
CA GLU A 276 21.68 3.44 -9.93
C GLU A 276 23.17 3.68 -10.19
N LYS A 277 23.67 4.92 -10.04
CA LYS A 277 25.10 5.21 -10.08
C LYS A 277 25.84 4.49 -8.95
N LEU A 278 25.34 4.52 -7.72
CA LEU A 278 25.94 3.78 -6.60
C LEU A 278 25.99 2.26 -6.87
N GLN A 279 24.91 1.69 -7.43
CA GLN A 279 24.87 0.27 -7.82
C GLN A 279 25.89 -0.05 -8.92
N ARG A 280 25.99 0.83 -9.91
CA ARG A 280 26.92 0.70 -11.04
C ARG A 280 28.38 0.82 -10.61
N ASP A 281 28.70 1.79 -9.77
CA ASP A 281 30.04 2.01 -9.22
C ASP A 281 30.46 0.82 -8.35
N PHE A 282 29.52 0.25 -7.58
CA PHE A 282 29.78 -0.97 -6.82
C PHE A 282 30.01 -2.18 -7.72
N LEU A 283 29.19 -2.35 -8.78
CA LEU A 283 29.32 -3.47 -9.70
C LEU A 283 30.66 -3.48 -10.43
N TRP A 284 31.03 -2.34 -11.03
CA TRP A 284 32.18 -2.23 -11.92
C TRP A 284 33.48 -1.78 -11.24
N GLY A 285 33.40 -1.08 -10.10
CA GLY A 285 34.56 -0.48 -9.45
C GLY A 285 35.62 -1.49 -8.99
N GLY A 286 36.89 -1.09 -9.02
CA GLY A 286 38.01 -1.88 -8.50
C GLY A 286 38.19 -1.74 -6.98
N GLY A 287 39.38 -2.11 -6.47
CA GLY A 287 39.82 -1.73 -5.12
C GLY A 287 39.98 -0.21 -4.95
N ASN A 288 40.38 0.25 -3.77
CA ASN A 288 40.30 1.65 -3.32
C ASN A 288 40.97 2.72 -4.24
N LEU A 289 41.73 2.33 -5.27
CA LEU A 289 42.46 3.25 -6.15
C LEU A 289 42.19 3.06 -7.67
N GLU A 290 41.44 2.03 -8.09
CA GLU A 290 41.20 1.76 -9.52
C GLU A 290 39.81 2.23 -9.97
N ARG A 291 39.75 3.34 -10.72
CA ARG A 291 38.57 3.71 -11.52
C ARG A 291 38.48 2.79 -12.74
N LYS A 292 37.66 1.76 -12.67
CA LYS A 292 37.34 0.91 -13.83
C LYS A 292 36.19 1.50 -14.65
N ALA A 293 36.33 1.49 -15.97
CA ALA A 293 35.30 1.94 -16.89
C ALA A 293 34.03 1.07 -16.79
N HIS A 294 32.86 1.68 -17.00
CA HIS A 294 31.60 0.94 -17.10
C HIS A 294 31.51 0.28 -18.48
N LEU A 295 31.86 -1.00 -18.55
CA LEU A 295 32.02 -1.73 -19.81
C LEU A 295 30.71 -1.97 -20.56
N VAL A 296 29.57 -1.97 -19.87
CA VAL A 296 28.26 -2.31 -20.44
C VAL A 296 27.22 -1.25 -20.07
N LYS A 297 26.40 -0.83 -21.04
CA LYS A 297 25.26 0.07 -20.82
C LYS A 297 24.35 -0.50 -19.73
N TRP A 298 23.92 0.34 -18.80
CA TRP A 298 23.14 -0.09 -17.63
C TRP A 298 21.80 -0.72 -18.02
N GLU A 299 21.23 -0.27 -19.13
CA GLU A 299 20.00 -0.81 -19.70
C GLU A 299 20.15 -2.29 -20.07
N VAL A 300 21.31 -2.68 -20.61
CA VAL A 300 21.64 -4.08 -20.94
C VAL A 300 21.88 -4.88 -19.67
N VAL A 301 22.60 -4.31 -18.69
CA VAL A 301 22.82 -4.94 -17.37
C VAL A 301 21.48 -5.24 -16.67
N CYS A 302 20.51 -4.34 -16.78
CA CYS A 302 19.17 -4.51 -16.22
C CYS A 302 18.25 -5.45 -17.03
N GLY A 303 18.67 -5.88 -18.22
CA GLY A 303 17.92 -6.82 -19.04
C GLY A 303 17.71 -8.16 -18.33
N ASP A 304 16.69 -8.92 -18.76
CA ASP A 304 16.51 -10.30 -18.32
C ASP A 304 17.77 -11.12 -18.66
N LYS A 305 18.15 -12.06 -17.78
CA LYS A 305 19.17 -13.06 -18.09
C LYS A 305 18.86 -13.78 -19.39
N LYS A 306 17.57 -14.03 -19.65
CA LYS A 306 17.12 -14.66 -20.89
C LYS A 306 17.43 -13.84 -22.15
N LYS A 307 17.61 -12.52 -22.00
CA LYS A 307 17.90 -11.57 -23.06
C LYS A 307 19.34 -11.05 -22.99
N GLY A 308 20.22 -11.75 -22.26
CA GLY A 308 21.64 -11.40 -22.14
C GLY A 308 22.00 -10.38 -21.05
N GLY A 309 21.02 -9.94 -20.25
CA GLY A 309 21.27 -9.04 -19.13
C GLY A 309 21.67 -9.75 -17.85
N LEU A 310 21.96 -8.99 -16.80
CA LEU A 310 22.31 -9.52 -15.47
C LEU A 310 21.09 -9.65 -14.56
N GLY A 311 19.89 -9.26 -15.02
CA GLY A 311 18.64 -9.29 -14.27
C GLY A 311 18.59 -8.30 -13.10
N LEU A 312 19.35 -7.20 -13.16
CA LEU A 312 19.20 -6.09 -12.22
C LEU A 312 17.92 -5.30 -12.54
N ARG A 313 17.28 -4.69 -11.55
CA ARG A 313 16.03 -3.95 -11.79
C ARG A 313 16.29 -2.47 -11.99
N LYS A 314 15.68 -1.88 -13.03
CA LYS A 314 15.59 -0.42 -13.19
C LYS A 314 14.68 0.13 -12.10
N LEU A 315 15.18 1.05 -11.28
CA LEU A 315 14.44 1.54 -10.11
C LEU A 315 13.17 2.31 -10.51
N THR A 316 13.23 3.04 -11.63
CA THR A 316 12.09 3.78 -12.17
C THR A 316 10.95 2.86 -12.61
N CYS A 317 11.24 1.80 -13.38
CA CYS A 317 10.23 0.82 -13.78
C CYS A 317 9.68 0.05 -12.57
N LEU A 318 10.52 -0.27 -11.59
CA LEU A 318 10.08 -0.93 -10.35
C LEU A 318 9.15 -0.02 -9.53
N ASN A 319 9.49 1.25 -9.35
CA ASN A 319 8.64 2.20 -8.66
C ASN A 319 7.29 2.37 -9.37
N ARG A 320 7.28 2.51 -10.70
CA ARG A 320 6.03 2.54 -11.48
C ARG A 320 5.17 1.29 -11.27
N ALA A 321 5.77 0.09 -11.30
CA ALA A 321 5.04 -1.16 -11.04
C ALA A 321 4.48 -1.22 -9.60
N LEU A 322 5.22 -0.72 -8.61
CA LEU A 322 4.77 -0.68 -7.22
C LEU A 322 3.62 0.32 -7.02
N LEU A 323 3.70 1.51 -7.62
CA LEU A 323 2.61 2.48 -7.59
C LEU A 323 1.39 1.99 -8.37
N GLY A 324 1.59 1.30 -9.50
CA GLY A 324 0.51 0.65 -10.26
C GLY A 324 -0.28 -0.38 -9.45
N LYS A 325 0.37 -1.04 -8.46
CA LYS A 325 -0.32 -1.93 -7.51
C LYS A 325 -1.46 -1.21 -6.79
N TRP A 326 -1.33 0.07 -6.49
CA TRP A 326 -2.39 0.84 -5.83
C TRP A 326 -3.59 1.09 -6.72
N ILE A 327 -3.38 1.30 -8.03
CA ILE A 327 -4.47 1.42 -9.01
C ILE A 327 -5.26 0.12 -9.06
N TRP A 328 -4.56 -1.02 -9.17
CA TRP A 328 -5.18 -2.34 -9.07
C TRP A 328 -5.93 -2.54 -7.74
N ARG A 329 -5.30 -2.22 -6.61
CA ARG A 329 -5.92 -2.36 -5.29
C ARG A 329 -7.17 -1.51 -5.17
N PHE A 330 -7.21 -0.30 -5.74
CA PHE A 330 -8.38 0.57 -5.66
C PHE A 330 -9.58 -0.02 -6.40
N ALA A 331 -9.32 -0.59 -7.57
CA ALA A 331 -10.34 -1.28 -8.37
C ALA A 331 -10.89 -2.52 -7.64
N CYS A 332 -10.05 -3.29 -6.95
CA CYS A 332 -10.49 -4.49 -6.22
C CYS A 332 -11.05 -4.22 -4.81
N ALA A 333 -10.64 -3.12 -4.17
CA ALA A 333 -11.04 -2.79 -2.82
C ALA A 333 -12.54 -2.54 -2.74
N LYS A 334 -13.13 -2.90 -1.60
CA LYS A 334 -14.56 -2.73 -1.34
C LYS A 334 -14.73 -1.58 -0.36
N GLU A 335 -14.65 -1.88 0.94
CA GLU A 335 -15.03 -0.94 2.00
C GLU A 335 -13.85 -0.49 2.87
N GLU A 336 -12.61 -0.73 2.43
CA GLU A 336 -11.43 -0.33 3.18
C GLU A 336 -11.38 1.19 3.39
N LEU A 337 -11.01 1.62 4.60
CA LEU A 337 -10.99 3.04 4.99
C LEU A 337 -10.15 3.90 4.05
N TRP A 338 -9.00 3.41 3.60
CA TRP A 338 -8.13 4.15 2.68
C TRP A 338 -8.83 4.40 1.33
N LYS A 339 -9.64 3.46 0.83
CA LYS A 339 -10.43 3.65 -0.38
C LYS A 339 -11.51 4.71 -0.17
N LYS A 340 -12.28 4.62 0.93
CA LYS A 340 -13.31 5.60 1.30
C LYS A 340 -12.74 7.02 1.40
N VAL A 341 -11.57 7.18 2.01
CA VAL A 341 -10.85 8.47 2.08
C VAL A 341 -10.55 9.01 0.68
N LEU A 342 -10.05 8.16 -0.22
CA LEU A 342 -9.74 8.57 -1.60
C LEU A 342 -10.99 8.86 -2.42
N GLU A 343 -12.06 8.07 -2.28
CA GLU A 343 -13.34 8.31 -2.96
C GLU A 343 -13.94 9.65 -2.57
N VAL A 344 -13.94 9.97 -1.27
CA VAL A 344 -14.46 11.25 -0.79
C VAL A 344 -13.57 12.42 -1.20
N LYS A 345 -12.24 12.26 -1.17
CA LYS A 345 -11.30 13.34 -1.50
C LYS A 345 -11.20 13.60 -3.02
N TYR A 346 -11.14 12.54 -3.82
CA TYR A 346 -10.90 12.62 -5.27
C TYR A 346 -12.15 12.37 -6.11
N GLY A 347 -13.27 11.97 -5.51
CA GLY A 347 -14.50 11.59 -6.20
C GLY A 347 -14.39 10.22 -6.88
N GLN A 348 -15.53 9.56 -7.05
CA GLN A 348 -15.66 8.29 -7.76
C GLN A 348 -15.90 8.52 -9.26
N GLY A 349 -15.29 7.68 -10.10
CA GLY A 349 -15.48 7.62 -11.55
C GLY A 349 -15.52 6.17 -12.03
N ASP A 350 -15.95 5.96 -13.29
CA ASP A 350 -16.08 4.65 -13.92
C ASP A 350 -16.76 3.62 -12.99
N PHE A 351 -17.98 3.92 -12.51
CA PHE A 351 -18.77 3.03 -11.64
C PHE A 351 -18.08 2.52 -10.35
N GLY A 352 -17.04 3.23 -9.87
CA GLY A 352 -16.29 2.81 -8.67
C GLY A 352 -14.98 2.11 -8.92
N TRP A 353 -14.64 1.88 -10.18
CA TRP A 353 -13.34 1.33 -10.55
C TRP A 353 -12.21 2.34 -10.37
N ARG A 354 -12.50 3.63 -10.45
CA ARG A 354 -11.48 4.70 -10.47
C ARG A 354 -11.87 5.88 -9.60
N THR A 355 -10.88 6.63 -9.15
CA THR A 355 -11.11 8.00 -8.71
C THR A 355 -11.17 8.93 -9.92
N ARG A 356 -11.85 10.09 -9.80
CA ARG A 356 -11.79 11.12 -10.85
C ARG A 356 -10.37 11.67 -10.99
N LYS A 357 -10.06 12.26 -12.15
CA LYS A 357 -8.79 12.97 -12.36
C LYS A 357 -8.66 14.12 -11.35
N ALA A 358 -7.47 14.25 -10.76
CA ALA A 358 -7.14 15.29 -9.78
C ALA A 358 -6.87 16.64 -10.47
N ASN A 359 -7.94 17.24 -11.01
CA ASN A 359 -7.93 18.53 -11.70
C ASN A 359 -8.43 19.60 -10.72
N GLY A 360 -7.55 20.15 -9.88
CA GLY A 360 -7.88 21.20 -8.91
C GLY A 360 -6.76 21.53 -7.91
N ALA A 361 -7.01 22.52 -7.04
CA ALA A 361 -6.15 22.86 -5.89
C ALA A 361 -6.13 21.74 -4.83
N PHE A 362 -7.22 20.96 -4.77
CA PHE A 362 -7.34 19.72 -4.03
C PHE A 362 -6.64 18.57 -4.77
N GLY A 363 -5.84 17.79 -4.04
CA GLY A 363 -5.20 16.59 -4.56
C GLY A 363 -3.76 16.81 -5.03
N VAL A 364 -2.91 17.51 -4.28
CA VAL A 364 -1.44 17.44 -4.48
C VAL A 364 -0.82 16.34 -3.61
N GLY A 365 -1.65 15.55 -2.94
CA GLY A 365 -1.28 14.40 -2.13
C GLY A 365 -0.60 13.26 -2.91
N LEU A 366 -0.28 12.19 -2.19
CA LEU A 366 0.43 11.02 -2.73
C LEU A 366 -0.39 10.32 -3.80
N TRP A 367 -1.71 10.28 -3.64
CA TRP A 367 -2.60 9.64 -4.61
C TRP A 367 -2.50 10.25 -6.01
N LYS A 368 -2.32 11.58 -6.14
CA LYS A 368 -2.14 12.20 -7.46
C LYS A 368 -0.88 11.71 -8.17
N GLU A 369 0.20 11.46 -7.43
CA GLU A 369 1.42 10.90 -8.01
C GLU A 369 1.27 9.42 -8.36
N ILE A 370 0.42 8.68 -7.64
CA ILE A 370 0.03 7.30 -7.97
C ILE A 370 -0.85 7.27 -9.24
N LEU A 371 -1.80 8.20 -9.37
CA LEU A 371 -2.72 8.28 -10.51
C LEU A 371 -2.02 8.46 -11.87
N LYS A 372 -0.76 8.91 -11.87
CA LYS A 372 0.07 8.96 -13.09
C LYS A 372 0.38 7.57 -13.68
N GLU A 373 0.18 6.51 -12.90
CA GLU A 373 0.29 5.12 -13.39
C GLU A 373 -1.04 4.54 -13.89
N SER A 374 -2.12 5.33 -13.92
CA SER A 374 -3.45 4.80 -14.26
C SER A 374 -3.53 4.24 -15.68
N ASP A 375 -3.06 4.98 -16.68
CA ASP A 375 -3.34 4.67 -18.09
C ASP A 375 -2.82 3.29 -18.48
N TRP A 376 -1.51 3.02 -18.30
CA TRP A 376 -0.92 1.72 -18.61
C TRP A 376 -1.47 0.59 -17.73
N CYS A 377 -1.85 0.89 -16.49
CA CYS A 377 -2.48 -0.10 -15.61
C CYS A 377 -3.82 -0.56 -16.21
N TRP A 378 -4.66 0.38 -16.63
CA TRP A 378 -5.98 0.08 -17.19
C TRP A 378 -5.92 -0.59 -18.56
N GLU A 379 -4.91 -0.28 -19.38
CA GLU A 379 -4.64 -1.03 -20.62
C GLU A 379 -4.35 -2.53 -20.36
N ASN A 380 -3.88 -2.87 -19.16
CA ASN A 380 -3.50 -4.22 -18.74
C ASN A 380 -4.53 -4.88 -17.80
N MET A 381 -5.70 -4.26 -17.61
CA MET A 381 -6.83 -4.81 -16.88
C MET A 381 -7.95 -5.22 -17.84
N GLU A 382 -8.70 -6.25 -17.46
CA GLU A 382 -9.92 -6.71 -18.10
C GLU A 382 -10.96 -7.02 -17.03
N PHE A 383 -12.21 -7.23 -17.41
CA PHE A 383 -13.30 -7.48 -16.48
C PHE A 383 -13.87 -8.88 -16.67
N LYS A 384 -14.22 -9.52 -15.56
CA LYS A 384 -15.04 -10.71 -15.53
C LYS A 384 -16.46 -10.29 -15.16
N LEU A 385 -17.41 -10.67 -16.01
CA LEU A 385 -18.81 -10.36 -15.83
C LEU A 385 -19.38 -11.06 -14.58
N GLY A 386 -19.97 -10.25 -13.69
CA GLY A 386 -20.83 -10.67 -12.58
C GLY A 386 -22.24 -10.11 -12.82
N LYS A 387 -22.68 -9.19 -11.95
CA LYS A 387 -23.94 -8.42 -12.05
C LYS A 387 -24.01 -7.52 -13.29
N GLY A 388 -22.86 -7.12 -13.84
CA GLY A 388 -22.77 -6.26 -15.00
C GLY A 388 -23.15 -4.80 -14.73
N ASP A 389 -23.27 -4.37 -13.48
CA ASP A 389 -23.68 -3.02 -13.08
C ASP A 389 -22.52 -2.01 -13.15
N LYS A 390 -21.27 -2.50 -13.23
CA LYS A 390 -20.08 -1.65 -13.26
C LYS A 390 -19.28 -1.77 -14.56
N ILE A 391 -19.70 -2.62 -15.48
CA ILE A 391 -18.98 -2.87 -16.73
C ILE A 391 -19.77 -2.25 -17.89
N ARG A 392 -19.13 -1.38 -18.69
CA ARG A 392 -19.74 -0.86 -19.92
C ARG A 392 -19.71 -1.90 -21.02
N PHE A 393 -20.86 -2.14 -21.64
CA PHE A 393 -21.02 -3.17 -22.65
C PHE A 393 -20.05 -2.99 -23.83
N TRP A 394 -19.95 -1.79 -24.40
CA TRP A 394 -19.17 -1.56 -25.61
C TRP A 394 -17.69 -1.25 -25.39
N THR A 395 -17.38 -0.52 -24.31
CA THR A 395 -16.10 0.18 -24.16
C THR A 395 -15.16 -0.43 -23.12
N ASP A 396 -15.66 -1.32 -22.25
CA ASP A 396 -14.82 -2.08 -21.32
C ASP A 396 -14.49 -3.47 -21.93
N GLN A 397 -13.32 -4.02 -21.59
CA GLN A 397 -12.90 -5.33 -22.08
C GLN A 397 -13.42 -6.41 -21.12
N TRP A 398 -14.55 -7.03 -21.44
CA TRP A 398 -15.16 -8.09 -20.64
C TRP A 398 -15.58 -9.33 -21.45
N CYS A 399 -15.64 -9.20 -22.78
CA CYS A 399 -16.01 -10.28 -23.70
C CYS A 399 -14.96 -10.36 -24.81
N GLY A 400 -14.30 -11.52 -24.93
CA GLY A 400 -13.23 -11.74 -25.92
C GLY A 400 -11.90 -11.04 -25.59
N SER A 401 -11.04 -10.90 -26.60
CA SER A 401 -9.67 -10.37 -26.47
C SER A 401 -9.55 -8.85 -26.57
N HIS A 402 -10.59 -8.17 -27.03
CA HIS A 402 -10.65 -6.73 -27.25
C HIS A 402 -12.03 -6.18 -26.86
N VAL A 403 -12.13 -4.87 -26.63
CA VAL A 403 -13.41 -4.20 -26.39
C VAL A 403 -14.35 -4.39 -27.60
N LEU A 404 -15.65 -4.61 -27.34
CA LEU A 404 -16.63 -4.87 -28.40
C LEU A 404 -16.70 -3.73 -29.42
N ALA A 405 -16.54 -2.46 -28.99
CA ALA A 405 -16.51 -1.31 -29.90
C ALA A 405 -15.37 -1.37 -30.93
N ARG A 406 -14.25 -2.02 -30.60
CA ARG A 406 -13.11 -2.19 -31.52
C ARG A 406 -13.33 -3.39 -32.45
N SER A 407 -13.90 -4.47 -31.94
CA SER A 407 -14.21 -5.67 -32.72
C SER A 407 -15.38 -5.45 -33.68
N PHE A 408 -16.32 -4.57 -33.33
CA PHE A 408 -17.56 -4.31 -34.06
C PHE A 408 -17.83 -2.79 -34.22
N PRO A 409 -16.96 -2.04 -34.93
CA PRO A 409 -17.04 -0.58 -34.99
C PRO A 409 -18.31 -0.07 -35.68
N LEU A 410 -18.80 -0.78 -36.71
CA LEU A 410 -20.04 -0.42 -37.40
C LEU A 410 -21.27 -0.61 -36.50
N LEU A 411 -21.35 -1.73 -35.78
CA LEU A 411 -22.44 -1.97 -34.82
C LEU A 411 -22.39 -0.97 -33.65
N TYR A 412 -21.20 -0.61 -33.16
CA TYR A 412 -21.04 0.42 -32.15
C TYR A 412 -21.52 1.80 -32.63
N ALA A 413 -21.23 2.14 -33.90
CA ALA A 413 -21.73 3.37 -34.51
C ALA A 413 -23.26 3.37 -34.63
N LEU A 414 -23.90 2.22 -34.82
CA LEU A 414 -25.37 2.10 -34.88
C LEU A 414 -26.05 1.89 -33.51
N ALA A 415 -25.28 1.58 -32.46
CA ALA A 415 -25.84 1.28 -31.14
C ALA A 415 -26.53 2.51 -30.53
N ALA A 416 -27.78 2.35 -30.11
CA ALA A 416 -28.54 3.41 -29.43
C ALA A 416 -27.99 3.68 -28.01
N GLN A 417 -27.44 2.65 -27.36
CA GLN A 417 -27.00 2.67 -25.96
C GLN A 417 -25.48 2.46 -25.84
N ARG A 418 -24.67 3.38 -26.38
CA ARG A 418 -23.20 3.25 -26.42
C ARG A 418 -22.52 3.22 -25.04
N ASN A 419 -23.15 3.82 -24.03
CA ASN A 419 -22.62 3.96 -22.67
C ASN A 419 -23.31 3.04 -21.65
N ALA A 420 -24.23 2.17 -22.08
CA ALA A 420 -24.93 1.27 -21.19
C ALA A 420 -24.00 0.21 -20.59
N THR A 421 -24.37 -0.22 -19.39
CA THR A 421 -23.72 -1.31 -18.66
C THR A 421 -24.16 -2.66 -19.19
N VAL A 422 -23.39 -3.71 -18.91
CA VAL A 422 -23.74 -5.08 -19.34
C VAL A 422 -25.06 -5.54 -18.71
N GLY A 423 -25.30 -5.16 -17.45
CA GLY A 423 -26.54 -5.47 -16.74
C GLY A 423 -27.77 -4.81 -17.37
N GLU A 424 -27.66 -3.56 -17.83
CA GLU A 424 -28.74 -2.86 -18.56
C GLU A 424 -29.03 -3.49 -19.94
N MET A 425 -28.03 -4.12 -20.55
CA MET A 425 -28.14 -4.79 -21.85
C MET A 425 -28.65 -6.24 -21.74
N TRP A 426 -28.87 -6.73 -20.52
CA TRP A 426 -29.32 -8.11 -20.25
C TRP A 426 -30.74 -8.10 -19.69
N ASP A 427 -31.66 -8.76 -20.38
CA ASP A 427 -33.04 -8.94 -19.93
C ASP A 427 -33.19 -10.31 -19.24
N GLN A 428 -33.42 -10.29 -17.93
CA GLN A 428 -33.65 -11.48 -17.12
C GLN A 428 -35.04 -12.10 -17.34
N ASN A 429 -35.99 -11.34 -17.92
CA ASN A 429 -37.37 -11.80 -18.11
C ASN A 429 -37.53 -12.69 -19.36
N LEU A 430 -36.52 -12.74 -20.24
CA LEU A 430 -36.51 -13.57 -21.45
C LEU A 430 -36.01 -15.00 -21.14
N GLY A 431 -36.82 -15.82 -20.47
CA GLY A 431 -36.54 -17.25 -20.27
C GLY A 431 -35.22 -17.54 -19.53
N GLN A 432 -34.17 -17.99 -20.22
CA GLN A 432 -32.83 -18.20 -19.64
C GLN A 432 -31.99 -16.90 -19.52
N GLY A 433 -32.60 -15.75 -19.81
CA GLY A 433 -31.98 -14.44 -19.97
C GLY A 433 -31.52 -14.20 -21.42
N GLY A 434 -31.65 -12.96 -21.90
CA GLY A 434 -31.35 -12.59 -23.28
C GLY A 434 -30.73 -11.20 -23.43
N TRP A 435 -30.03 -10.97 -24.54
CA TRP A 435 -29.40 -9.68 -24.84
C TRP A 435 -30.40 -8.70 -25.48
N ASN A 436 -30.62 -7.55 -24.85
CA ASN A 436 -31.48 -6.48 -25.33
C ASN A 436 -30.66 -5.42 -26.10
N LEU A 437 -30.22 -5.78 -27.31
CA LEU A 437 -29.38 -4.89 -28.13
C LEU A 437 -30.25 -3.94 -28.97
N ARG A 438 -30.19 -2.63 -28.68
CA ARG A 438 -30.95 -1.60 -29.42
C ARG A 438 -30.06 -0.83 -30.39
N PHE A 439 -30.49 -0.74 -31.64
CA PHE A 439 -29.81 -0.03 -32.72
C PHE A 439 -30.69 1.09 -33.28
N GLN A 440 -30.06 2.11 -33.87
CA GLN A 440 -30.74 3.32 -34.37
C GLN A 440 -31.59 3.08 -35.62
N ARG A 441 -31.31 2.01 -36.36
CA ARG A 441 -32.03 1.57 -37.56
C ARG A 441 -31.93 0.06 -37.72
N ASP A 442 -32.74 -0.48 -38.61
CA ASP A 442 -32.61 -1.86 -39.06
C ASP A 442 -31.29 -2.09 -39.80
N PHE A 443 -30.85 -3.35 -39.82
CA PHE A 443 -29.61 -3.77 -40.46
C PHE A 443 -29.80 -3.99 -41.96
N ASN A 444 -28.77 -3.65 -42.73
CA ASN A 444 -28.67 -4.08 -44.11
C ASN A 444 -28.12 -5.51 -44.19
N ASP A 445 -28.34 -6.22 -45.30
CA ASP A 445 -27.93 -7.61 -45.48
C ASP A 445 -26.43 -7.85 -45.21
N TRP A 446 -25.57 -6.92 -45.63
CA TRP A 446 -24.12 -7.01 -45.41
C TRP A 446 -23.69 -6.80 -43.95
N GLU A 447 -24.57 -6.29 -43.08
CA GLU A 447 -24.31 -6.09 -41.64
C GLU A 447 -24.72 -7.31 -40.81
N LEU A 448 -25.56 -8.20 -41.34
CA LEU A 448 -26.11 -9.36 -40.62
C LEU A 448 -25.04 -10.38 -40.19
N ASP A 449 -24.00 -10.60 -41.00
CA ASP A 449 -22.86 -11.45 -40.61
C ASP A 449 -22.16 -10.92 -39.35
N MET A 450 -22.02 -9.59 -39.25
CA MET A 450 -21.39 -8.95 -38.12
C MET A 450 -22.23 -9.09 -36.85
N VAL A 451 -23.55 -8.99 -36.98
CA VAL A 451 -24.50 -9.24 -35.88
C VAL A 451 -24.41 -10.69 -35.42
N GLY A 452 -24.36 -11.65 -36.35
CA GLY A 452 -24.16 -13.07 -36.04
C GLY A 452 -22.90 -13.32 -35.20
N ARG A 453 -21.76 -12.77 -35.65
CA ARG A 453 -20.49 -12.88 -34.91
C ARG A 453 -20.53 -12.23 -33.53
N LEU A 454 -21.27 -11.13 -33.36
CA LEU A 454 -21.47 -10.51 -32.05
C LEU A 454 -22.29 -11.42 -31.13
N LEU A 455 -23.41 -11.96 -31.61
CA LEU A 455 -24.27 -12.86 -30.82
C LEU A 455 -23.52 -14.15 -30.43
N ASP A 456 -22.67 -14.67 -31.31
CA ASP A 456 -21.82 -15.82 -31.02
C ASP A 456 -20.81 -15.53 -29.91
N ALA A 457 -20.16 -14.36 -29.93
CA ALA A 457 -19.25 -13.94 -28.87
C ALA A 457 -19.97 -13.79 -27.51
N LEU A 458 -21.24 -13.39 -27.53
CA LEU A 458 -22.07 -13.17 -26.35
C LEU A 458 -22.77 -14.44 -25.84
N ARG A 459 -22.82 -15.51 -26.63
CA ARG A 459 -23.61 -16.73 -26.36
C ARG A 459 -23.26 -17.41 -25.03
N GLU A 460 -21.98 -17.42 -24.68
CA GLU A 460 -21.48 -18.03 -23.44
C GLU A 460 -21.50 -17.09 -22.23
N GLN A 461 -21.82 -15.81 -22.44
CA GLN A 461 -21.81 -14.79 -21.39
C GLN A 461 -23.18 -14.69 -20.74
N ARG A 462 -23.20 -14.68 -19.40
CA ARG A 462 -24.42 -14.52 -18.60
C ARG A 462 -24.17 -13.61 -17.41
N VAL A 463 -25.13 -12.74 -17.12
CA VAL A 463 -25.14 -11.95 -15.88
C VAL A 463 -25.45 -12.88 -14.71
N THR A 464 -24.69 -12.72 -13.62
CA THR A 464 -24.84 -13.53 -12.39
C THR A 464 -25.12 -12.63 -11.19
N LEU A 465 -25.40 -13.25 -10.03
CA LEU A 465 -25.55 -12.53 -8.76
C LEU A 465 -24.21 -12.14 -8.12
N GLU A 466 -23.08 -12.64 -8.66
CA GLU A 466 -21.75 -12.29 -8.17
C GLU A 466 -21.38 -10.85 -8.55
N GLU A 467 -20.58 -10.17 -7.74
CA GLU A 467 -20.07 -8.84 -8.09
C GLU A 467 -19.16 -8.91 -9.32
N ASP A 468 -19.18 -7.86 -10.14
CA ASP A 468 -18.20 -7.69 -11.21
C ASP A 468 -16.76 -7.71 -10.64
N VAL A 469 -15.83 -8.31 -11.38
CA VAL A 469 -14.44 -8.47 -10.95
C VAL A 469 -13.49 -7.93 -12.01
N VAL A 470 -12.51 -7.13 -11.60
CA VAL A 470 -11.38 -6.76 -12.46
C VAL A 470 -10.30 -7.85 -12.39
N LEU A 471 -9.73 -8.19 -13.53
CA LEU A 471 -8.65 -9.16 -13.71
C LEU A 471 -7.43 -8.48 -14.34
N TRP A 472 -6.24 -8.94 -13.97
CA TRP A 472 -4.98 -8.52 -14.58
C TRP A 472 -4.63 -9.48 -15.72
N LYS A 473 -4.46 -8.96 -16.94
CA LYS A 473 -4.24 -9.77 -18.16
C LYS A 473 -3.01 -10.67 -18.09
N GLU A 474 -1.94 -10.20 -17.45
CA GLU A 474 -0.64 -10.86 -17.44
C GLU A 474 -0.44 -11.80 -16.25
N GLY A 475 -0.52 -13.11 -16.50
CA GLY A 475 -0.18 -14.16 -15.55
C GLY A 475 -1.33 -15.14 -15.28
N LYS A 476 -1.02 -16.24 -14.59
CA LYS A 476 -2.03 -17.23 -14.21
C LYS A 476 -2.88 -16.69 -13.06
N GLY A 477 -4.21 -16.69 -13.25
CA GLY A 477 -5.19 -16.41 -12.20
C GLY A 477 -5.67 -14.96 -12.07
N GLY A 478 -5.39 -14.08 -13.04
CA GLY A 478 -5.97 -12.73 -13.07
C GLY A 478 -5.53 -11.78 -11.94
N LEU A 479 -4.50 -12.14 -11.17
CA LEU A 479 -4.02 -11.35 -10.03
C LEU A 479 -2.81 -10.49 -10.39
N PHE A 480 -2.83 -9.23 -9.97
CA PHE A 480 -1.69 -8.33 -10.12
C PHE A 480 -0.46 -8.85 -9.34
N LYS A 481 0.67 -9.00 -10.06
CA LYS A 481 1.97 -9.28 -9.47
C LYS A 481 2.96 -8.21 -9.91
N VAL A 482 3.63 -7.56 -8.95
CA VAL A 482 4.65 -6.52 -9.21
C VAL A 482 5.72 -7.00 -10.20
N LYS A 483 6.15 -8.27 -10.09
CA LYS A 483 7.11 -8.88 -11.03
C LYS A 483 6.60 -8.89 -12.48
N LYS A 484 5.32 -9.18 -12.69
CA LYS A 484 4.69 -9.22 -14.02
C LYS A 484 4.49 -7.82 -14.57
N ALA A 485 3.95 -6.91 -13.75
CA ALA A 485 3.82 -5.50 -14.10
C ALA A 485 5.18 -4.85 -14.46
N TYR A 486 6.25 -5.17 -13.72
CA TYR A 486 7.60 -4.72 -14.04
C TYR A 486 8.08 -5.19 -15.41
N ASN A 487 7.77 -6.43 -15.80
CA ASN A 487 8.16 -6.97 -17.11
C ASN A 487 7.45 -6.22 -18.25
N ILE A 488 6.17 -5.89 -18.09
CA ILE A 488 5.41 -5.07 -19.06
C ILE A 488 6.10 -3.71 -19.25
N LEU A 489 6.50 -3.07 -18.15
CA LEU A 489 7.15 -1.76 -18.16
C LEU A 489 8.59 -1.74 -18.66
N THR A 490 9.21 -2.90 -18.90
CA THR A 490 10.63 -3.01 -19.29
C THR A 490 10.86 -3.53 -20.71
N SER A 491 9.83 -4.02 -21.41
CA SER A 491 9.89 -4.26 -22.86
C SER A 491 9.96 -2.92 -23.61
N PRO A 492 10.86 -2.76 -24.59
CA PRO A 492 10.97 -3.69 -25.73
C PRO A 492 12.42 -3.94 -26.19
N ILE A 493 12.91 -5.17 -26.05
CA ILE A 493 13.99 -5.69 -26.91
C ILE A 493 13.71 -7.19 -27.08
N ASP A 494 13.19 -7.60 -28.23
CA ASP A 494 13.22 -9.00 -28.68
C ASP A 494 14.51 -9.24 -29.44
N VAL A 495 15.60 -9.34 -28.68
CA VAL A 495 16.86 -9.86 -29.21
C VAL A 495 16.91 -11.32 -28.78
N VAL A 496 17.02 -12.20 -29.77
CA VAL A 496 17.30 -13.63 -29.57
C VAL A 496 18.71 -13.71 -28.99
N PHE A 497 18.81 -13.90 -27.68
CA PHE A 497 20.08 -14.07 -26.99
C PHE A 497 20.37 -15.58 -26.85
N PRO A 498 21.56 -16.07 -27.25
CA PRO A 498 21.90 -17.49 -27.15
C PRO A 498 22.22 -17.86 -25.69
N ILE A 499 21.16 -18.00 -24.87
CA ILE A 499 21.23 -18.33 -23.44
C ILE A 499 22.15 -19.52 -23.19
N SER A 500 21.95 -20.61 -23.95
CA SER A 500 22.66 -21.89 -23.77
C SER A 500 24.17 -21.78 -23.98
N ASN A 501 24.63 -20.75 -24.70
CA ASN A 501 26.04 -20.61 -25.05
C ASN A 501 26.78 -19.66 -24.09
N ILE A 502 26.07 -18.87 -23.29
CA ILE A 502 26.67 -17.84 -22.41
C ILE A 502 26.36 -18.09 -20.93
N TRP A 503 25.15 -18.57 -20.61
CA TRP A 503 24.75 -18.91 -19.25
C TRP A 503 24.80 -20.42 -19.07
N VAL A 504 25.72 -20.90 -18.23
CA VAL A 504 25.81 -22.32 -17.87
C VAL A 504 24.91 -22.57 -16.67
N ASP A 505 23.93 -23.47 -16.81
CA ASP A 505 22.94 -23.76 -15.76
C ASP A 505 23.52 -24.52 -14.57
N ASN A 506 24.64 -25.23 -14.75
CA ASN A 506 25.29 -26.05 -13.72
C ASN A 506 26.82 -25.89 -13.77
N VAL A 507 27.37 -25.01 -12.92
CA VAL A 507 28.80 -25.06 -12.58
C VAL A 507 28.92 -25.54 -11.13
N PRO A 508 29.65 -26.63 -10.85
CA PRO A 508 29.93 -27.04 -9.47
C PRO A 508 30.60 -25.91 -8.70
N THR A 509 30.25 -25.76 -7.42
CA THR A 509 30.68 -24.62 -6.56
C THR A 509 32.20 -24.59 -6.29
N LYS A 510 32.96 -25.56 -6.81
CA LYS A 510 34.41 -25.73 -6.66
C LYS A 510 35.12 -25.86 -8.01
N MET A 511 35.07 -24.84 -8.86
CA MET A 511 36.09 -24.68 -9.91
C MET A 511 36.76 -23.32 -9.77
N VAL A 512 38.02 -23.36 -9.34
CA VAL A 512 38.93 -22.22 -9.37
C VAL A 512 39.66 -22.31 -10.70
N PHE A 513 39.42 -21.34 -11.60
CA PHE A 513 40.26 -21.15 -12.77
C PHE A 513 41.40 -20.21 -12.38
N PHE A 514 42.63 -20.72 -12.43
CA PHE A 514 43.82 -19.88 -12.45
C PHE A 514 44.15 -19.58 -13.92
N ALA A 515 44.34 -18.30 -14.22
CA ALA A 515 45.13 -17.84 -15.34
C ALA A 515 46.13 -16.84 -14.80
#